data_AF-A0A7R7T2K5-F1
#
_entry.id   AF-A0A7R7T2K5-F1
#
_cell.length_a   1.000
_cell.length_b   1.000
_cell.length_c   1.000
_cell.angle_alpha   90.00
_cell.angle_beta   90.00
_cell.angle_gamma   90.00
#
_symmetry.space_group_name_H-M   'P 1'
#
loop_
_entity.id
_entity.type
_entity.pdbx_description
1 polymer ?
#
loop_
_entity_poly.entity_id
_entity_poly.type
_entity_poly.pdbx_seq_one_letter_code
_entity_poly.pdbx_strand_id
1 'polypeptide(L)'
;MPVPMTSEAETHREEMRAINGHLTSADITYVGNDPVDTSDRLMTRHFNHPLHEPKPSLDLGGRLFGGFWQRLRRGARQHIRINGEATIELDYGQMFPRLAYAHVQASPPSGDLYALPKLTEVGPEHRSAVKKAFNALMFKAGVMRIWPPEIAKGLPSDCSVGKFRKALLARHPFLTDILNTGIGYRLMNRESCIMCRVLMGCIALGITVLPIHDAVLCPASAAFMVQQIMADAALHIAGHTVPVSVKT
;
A
#
# COMPACT_ATOMS: atom_id res chain seq x y z
N MET A 1 20.84 8.04 -4.99
CA MET A 1 20.92 8.59 -6.36
C MET A 1 20.19 9.92 -6.37
N PRO A 2 20.66 10.95 -7.08
CA PRO A 2 19.92 12.21 -7.20
C PRO A 2 18.59 11.96 -7.93
N VAL A 3 17.53 12.67 -7.51
CA VAL A 3 16.24 12.63 -8.19
C VAL A 3 16.40 13.32 -9.56
N PRO A 4 15.90 12.74 -10.66
CA PRO A 4 15.95 13.36 -11.99
C PRO A 4 15.38 14.79 -11.99
N MET A 5 15.92 15.65 -12.85
CA MET A 5 15.37 16.99 -13.10
C MET A 5 14.41 16.91 -14.30
N THR A 6 13.21 16.41 -14.05
CA THR A 6 12.13 16.28 -15.04
C THR A 6 10.89 17.07 -14.59
N SER A 7 9.96 17.35 -15.49
CA SER A 7 8.66 17.96 -15.15
C SER A 7 7.89 17.09 -14.15
N GLU A 8 7.87 15.78 -14.36
CA GLU A 8 7.30 14.79 -13.43
C GLU A 8 7.92 14.89 -12.03
N ALA A 9 9.25 15.00 -11.94
CA ALA A 9 9.91 15.17 -10.65
C ALA A 9 9.50 16.48 -9.97
N GLU A 10 9.26 17.57 -10.71
CA GLU A 10 8.78 18.81 -10.14
C GLU A 10 7.33 18.71 -9.67
N THR A 11 6.45 18.05 -10.43
CA THR A 11 5.08 17.75 -9.97
C THR A 11 5.11 17.00 -8.64
N HIS A 12 5.95 15.97 -8.50
CA HIS A 12 6.09 15.27 -7.22
C HIS A 12 6.65 16.13 -6.10
N ARG A 13 7.56 17.07 -6.39
CA ARG A 13 8.04 18.02 -5.38
C ARG A 13 6.93 18.96 -4.93
N GLU A 14 6.12 19.47 -5.85
CA GLU A 14 4.97 20.33 -5.53
C GLU A 14 3.93 19.58 -4.68
N GLU A 15 3.57 18.34 -5.06
CA GLU A 15 2.71 17.47 -4.26
C GLU A 15 3.25 17.30 -2.83
N MET A 16 4.54 16.98 -2.70
CA MET A 16 5.16 16.79 -1.38
C MET A 16 5.26 18.08 -0.58
N ARG A 17 5.48 19.23 -1.22
CA ARG A 17 5.46 20.55 -0.54
C ARG A 17 4.06 20.85 0.00
N ALA A 18 3.01 20.59 -0.78
CA ALA A 18 1.63 20.80 -0.35
C ALA A 18 1.25 19.87 0.82
N ILE A 19 1.55 18.57 0.68
CA ILE A 19 1.28 17.57 1.73
C ILE A 19 2.01 17.93 3.02
N ASN A 20 3.31 18.21 2.96
CA ASN A 20 4.10 18.54 4.14
C ASN A 20 3.69 19.88 4.75
N GLY A 21 3.42 20.90 3.94
CA GLY A 21 2.92 22.18 4.43
C GLY A 21 1.62 22.03 5.23
N HIS A 22 0.67 21.24 4.71
CA HIS A 22 -0.58 20.96 5.41
C HIS A 22 -0.35 20.21 6.73
N LEU A 23 0.43 19.12 6.72
CA LEU A 23 0.73 18.31 7.91
C LEU A 23 1.49 19.10 8.99
N THR A 24 2.41 19.98 8.59
CA THR A 24 3.12 20.88 9.51
C THR A 24 2.15 21.83 10.21
N SER A 25 1.16 22.36 9.50
CA SER A 25 0.18 23.32 10.04
C SER A 25 -0.97 22.70 10.84
N ALA A 26 -1.23 21.40 10.67
CA ALA A 26 -2.38 20.73 11.27
C ALA A 26 -2.26 20.55 12.80
N ASP A 27 -3.40 20.56 13.49
CA ASP A 27 -3.45 20.14 14.91
C ASP A 27 -3.45 18.60 14.97
N ILE A 28 -2.27 18.04 15.27
CA ILE A 28 -2.06 16.61 15.43
C ILE A 28 -1.38 16.38 16.77
N THR A 29 -2.05 15.65 17.66
CA THR A 29 -1.55 15.35 19.01
C THR A 29 -1.55 13.86 19.28
N TYR A 30 -0.86 13.46 20.35
CA TYR A 30 -0.79 12.08 20.82
C TYR A 30 -1.11 12.07 22.31
N VAL A 31 -2.15 11.33 22.71
CA VAL A 31 -2.63 11.24 24.10
C VAL A 31 -2.28 9.90 24.77
N GLY A 32 -1.32 9.16 24.20
CA GLY A 32 -0.81 7.92 24.78
C GLY A 32 0.32 8.19 25.78
N ASN A 33 0.68 7.17 26.56
CA ASN A 33 1.72 7.29 27.58
C ASN A 33 3.14 7.17 27.03
N ASP A 34 3.30 6.70 25.79
CA ASP A 34 4.62 6.56 25.16
C ASP A 34 5.23 7.94 24.82
N PRO A 35 6.54 8.13 25.00
CA PRO A 35 7.21 9.35 24.55
C PRO A 35 7.23 9.39 23.02
N VAL A 36 6.51 10.36 22.44
CA VAL A 36 6.39 10.53 20.99
C VAL A 36 6.66 11.99 20.64
N ASP A 37 7.63 12.21 19.76
CA ASP A 37 7.83 13.52 19.13
C ASP A 37 6.76 13.73 18.06
N THR A 38 5.72 14.49 18.41
CA THR A 38 4.61 14.81 17.49
C THR A 38 4.98 15.87 16.46
N SER A 39 6.15 16.53 16.58
CA SER A 39 6.63 17.50 15.59
C SER A 39 7.25 16.83 14.35
N ASP A 40 7.67 15.56 14.47
CA ASP A 40 8.13 14.77 13.33
C ASP A 40 6.95 14.36 12.44
N ARG A 41 6.64 15.21 11.46
CA ARG A 41 5.51 15.06 10.54
C ARG A 41 5.94 15.02 9.07
N LEU A 42 7.24 15.13 8.82
CA LEU A 42 7.77 15.22 7.47
C LEU A 42 7.54 13.90 6.73
N MET A 43 6.90 13.99 5.57
CA MET A 43 6.73 12.91 4.63
C MET A 43 7.74 13.04 3.49
N THR A 44 8.34 11.93 3.10
CA THR A 44 9.22 11.79 1.94
C THR A 44 8.69 10.71 1.02
N ARG A 45 8.76 10.93 -0.30
CA ARG A 45 8.35 9.97 -1.31
C ARG A 45 9.56 9.18 -1.81
N HIS A 46 9.56 7.86 -1.65
CA HIS A 46 10.73 7.02 -1.94
C HIS A 46 10.51 6.16 -3.18
N PHE A 47 11.32 6.37 -4.22
CA PHE A 47 11.33 5.58 -5.44
C PHE A 47 12.38 4.47 -5.36
N ASN A 48 12.16 3.39 -6.10
CA ASN A 48 13.01 2.21 -6.13
C ASN A 48 13.76 2.10 -7.45
N HIS A 49 15.02 1.68 -7.40
CA HIS A 49 15.81 1.32 -8.57
C HIS A 49 16.29 -0.13 -8.40
N PRO A 50 15.47 -1.12 -8.78
CA PRO A 50 15.84 -2.53 -8.64
C PRO A 50 16.89 -2.91 -9.69
N LEU A 51 17.74 -3.90 -9.37
CA LEU A 51 18.91 -4.27 -10.18
C LEU A 51 18.61 -4.68 -11.64
N HIS A 52 17.37 -5.09 -11.94
CA HIS A 52 16.96 -5.49 -13.29
C HIS A 52 16.51 -4.31 -14.16
N GLU A 53 16.33 -3.13 -13.58
CA GLU A 53 15.95 -1.93 -14.32
C GLU A 53 17.22 -1.20 -14.77
N PRO A 54 17.42 -0.96 -16.08
CA PRO A 54 18.68 -0.45 -16.62
C PRO A 54 18.93 1.02 -16.26
N LYS A 55 17.87 1.76 -15.92
CA LYS A 55 17.94 3.17 -15.52
C LYS A 55 16.96 3.46 -14.38
N PRO A 56 17.25 4.46 -13.53
CA PRO A 56 16.27 4.95 -12.57
C PRO A 56 15.01 5.46 -13.27
N SER A 57 13.86 5.21 -12.65
CA SER A 57 12.57 5.77 -13.07
C SER A 57 11.76 6.16 -11.83
N LEU A 58 10.91 7.17 -11.98
CA LEU A 58 9.93 7.57 -10.97
C LEU A 58 8.65 6.72 -11.04
N ASP A 59 8.53 5.80 -12.00
CA ASP A 59 7.44 4.83 -12.10
C ASP A 59 7.61 3.60 -11.20
N LEU A 60 8.64 3.56 -10.36
CA LEU A 60 9.04 2.39 -9.58
C LEU A 60 9.05 2.74 -8.10
N GLY A 61 8.22 2.06 -7.30
CA GLY A 61 8.04 2.43 -5.90
C GLY A 61 7.28 3.74 -5.78
N GLY A 62 7.63 4.59 -4.83
CA GLY A 62 7.00 5.92 -4.66
C GLY A 62 6.17 6.02 -3.40
N ARG A 63 6.20 5.03 -2.50
CA ARG A 63 5.52 5.10 -1.20
C ARG A 63 6.02 6.28 -0.36
N LEU A 64 5.11 6.80 0.45
CA LEU A 64 5.39 7.89 1.38
C LEU A 64 5.85 7.33 2.72
N PHE A 65 6.96 7.85 3.23
CA PHE A 65 7.58 7.48 4.49
C PHE A 65 7.81 8.70 5.37
N GLY A 66 7.86 8.48 6.68
CA GLY A 66 8.03 9.54 7.67
C GLY A 66 6.75 9.75 8.48
N GLY A 67 6.71 10.84 9.23
CA GLY A 67 5.69 11.07 10.23
C GLY A 67 5.79 10.11 11.42
N PHE A 68 5.65 10.63 12.63
CA PHE A 68 5.76 9.82 13.85
C PHE A 68 4.75 8.66 13.87
N TRP A 69 3.58 8.83 13.26
CA TRP A 69 2.51 7.83 13.24
C TRP A 69 2.88 6.53 12.49
N GLN A 70 3.75 6.60 11.47
CA GLN A 70 4.20 5.39 10.77
C GLN A 70 5.13 4.53 11.64
N ARG A 71 5.89 5.16 12.55
CA ARG A 71 6.78 4.48 13.50
C ARG A 71 6.06 3.90 14.71
N LEU A 72 4.87 4.42 15.01
CA LEU A 72 4.04 3.86 16.07
C LEU A 72 3.60 2.44 15.76
N ARG A 73 3.60 1.60 16.79
CA ARG A 73 2.95 0.29 16.76
C ARG A 73 1.46 0.48 16.46
N ARG A 74 0.84 -0.48 15.78
CA ARG A 74 -0.58 -0.41 15.37
C ARG A 74 -1.50 0.02 16.52
N GLY A 75 -1.41 -0.64 17.67
CA GLY A 75 -2.26 -0.33 18.83
C GLY A 75 -2.03 1.07 19.41
N ALA A 76 -0.82 1.63 19.29
CA ALA A 76 -0.54 2.98 19.79
C ALA A 76 -1.20 4.08 18.94
N ARG A 77 -1.44 3.82 17.65
CA ARG A 77 -2.01 4.80 16.72
C ARG A 77 -3.42 5.27 17.11
N GLN A 78 -4.16 4.45 17.87
CA GLN A 78 -5.48 4.84 18.41
C GLN A 78 -5.43 6.05 19.35
N HIS A 79 -4.24 6.40 19.87
CA HIS A 79 -4.04 7.56 20.74
C HIS A 79 -3.68 8.84 19.97
N ILE A 80 -3.58 8.79 18.64
CA ILE A 80 -3.44 9.99 17.80
C ILE A 80 -4.77 10.74 17.80
N ARG A 81 -4.71 12.06 17.90
CA ARG A 81 -5.83 12.96 17.68
C ARG A 81 -5.54 13.91 16.53
N ILE A 82 -6.58 14.26 15.78
CA ILE A 82 -6.55 15.28 14.74
C ILE A 82 -7.62 16.31 15.11
N ASN A 83 -7.25 17.57 15.30
CA ASN A 83 -8.14 18.62 15.82
C ASN A 83 -8.83 18.21 17.13
N GLY A 84 -8.10 17.53 18.03
CA GLY A 84 -8.63 16.95 19.27
C GLY A 84 -9.51 15.70 19.11
N GLU A 85 -9.88 15.31 17.89
CA GLU A 85 -10.78 14.20 17.61
C GLU A 85 -10.04 12.85 17.55
N ALA A 86 -10.70 11.76 17.99
CA ALA A 86 -10.21 10.40 17.78
C ALA A 86 -10.10 10.06 16.29
N THR A 87 -9.07 9.29 15.95
CA THR A 87 -8.85 8.84 14.57
C THR A 87 -9.37 7.43 14.36
N ILE A 88 -9.77 7.13 13.13
CA ILE A 88 -10.02 5.78 12.64
C ILE A 88 -9.06 5.45 11.50
N GLU A 89 -8.76 4.16 11.29
CA GLU A 89 -7.93 3.69 10.18
C GLU A 89 -8.83 3.18 9.04
N LEU A 90 -8.78 3.83 7.88
CA LEU A 90 -9.41 3.37 6.63
C LEU A 90 -8.35 2.69 5.76
N ASP A 91 -8.62 1.46 5.32
CA ASP A 91 -7.66 0.60 4.61
C ASP A 91 -8.25 0.11 3.27
N TYR A 92 -7.43 0.12 2.22
CA TYR A 92 -7.81 -0.48 0.95
C TYR A 92 -7.78 -2.01 1.03
N GLY A 93 -8.93 -2.64 0.80
CA GLY A 93 -9.09 -4.08 0.81
C GLY A 93 -8.32 -4.76 -0.31
N GLN A 94 -7.20 -5.41 0.03
CA GLN A 94 -6.41 -6.24 -0.87
C GLN A 94 -5.89 -5.46 -2.09
N MET A 95 -5.34 -4.27 -1.84
CA MET A 95 -4.87 -3.33 -2.87
C MET A 95 -3.99 -3.99 -3.95
N PHE A 96 -2.96 -4.73 -3.53
CA PHE A 96 -1.93 -5.20 -4.46
C PHE A 96 -2.44 -6.20 -5.52
N PRO A 97 -3.19 -7.27 -5.19
CA PRO A 97 -3.84 -8.11 -6.18
C PRO A 97 -4.80 -7.32 -7.08
N ARG A 98 -5.56 -6.36 -6.55
CA ARG A 98 -6.49 -5.55 -7.36
C ARG A 98 -5.77 -4.67 -8.36
N LEU A 99 -4.65 -4.06 -7.98
CA LEU A 99 -3.81 -3.32 -8.91
C LEU A 99 -3.18 -4.23 -9.97
N ALA A 100 -2.82 -5.47 -9.61
CA ALA A 100 -2.35 -6.46 -10.57
C ALA A 100 -3.43 -6.77 -11.63
N TYR A 101 -4.69 -6.96 -11.21
CA TYR A 101 -5.84 -7.13 -12.10
C TYR A 101 -6.11 -5.90 -12.98
N ALA A 102 -6.05 -4.71 -12.38
CA ALA A 102 -6.19 -3.45 -13.11
C ALA A 102 -5.07 -3.27 -14.17
N HIS A 103 -3.87 -3.76 -13.89
CA HIS A 103 -2.75 -3.73 -14.83
C HIS A 103 -2.97 -4.65 -16.03
N VAL A 104 -3.49 -5.86 -15.81
CA VAL A 104 -3.82 -6.81 -16.90
C VAL A 104 -5.20 -6.59 -17.50
N GLN A 105 -5.88 -5.49 -17.15
CA GLN A 105 -7.20 -5.10 -17.67
C GLN A 105 -8.25 -6.21 -17.52
N ALA A 106 -8.24 -6.93 -16.38
CA ALA A 106 -9.18 -8.00 -16.08
C ALA A 106 -9.84 -7.79 -14.71
N SER A 107 -10.98 -8.45 -14.48
CA SER A 107 -11.65 -8.41 -13.18
C SER A 107 -11.11 -9.47 -12.22
N PRO A 108 -10.87 -9.13 -10.94
CA PRO A 108 -10.50 -10.10 -9.93
C PRO A 108 -11.69 -11.04 -9.64
N PRO A 109 -11.44 -12.30 -9.26
CA PRO A 109 -12.52 -13.18 -8.85
C PRO A 109 -13.12 -12.72 -7.51
N SER A 110 -14.34 -13.15 -7.21
CA SER A 110 -15.04 -12.79 -5.97
C SER A 110 -14.36 -13.37 -4.71
N GLY A 111 -14.56 -12.72 -3.55
CA GLY A 111 -14.06 -13.19 -2.25
C GLY A 111 -12.64 -12.73 -1.90
N ASP A 112 -11.96 -13.46 -1.02
CA ASP A 112 -10.56 -13.21 -0.66
C ASP A 112 -9.64 -13.61 -1.83
N LEU A 113 -8.85 -12.66 -2.32
CA LEU A 113 -7.85 -12.82 -3.39
C LEU A 113 -6.57 -13.48 -2.87
N TYR A 114 -6.44 -13.66 -1.55
CA TYR A 114 -5.38 -14.47 -0.97
C TYR A 114 -5.85 -15.87 -0.57
N ALA A 115 -7.14 -16.20 -0.73
CA ALA A 115 -7.64 -17.55 -0.51
C ALA A 115 -7.22 -18.44 -1.69
N LEU A 116 -6.16 -19.21 -1.47
CA LEU A 116 -5.63 -20.19 -2.43
C LEU A 116 -6.08 -21.60 -1.99
N PRO A 117 -6.89 -22.29 -2.79
CA PRO A 117 -7.36 -23.64 -2.47
C PRO A 117 -6.21 -24.57 -2.09
N LYS A 118 -6.44 -25.46 -1.11
CA LYS A 118 -5.44 -26.36 -0.52
C LYS A 118 -4.27 -25.73 0.25
N LEU A 119 -4.11 -24.40 0.22
CA LEU A 119 -3.07 -23.70 0.99
C LEU A 119 -3.66 -22.89 2.14
N THR A 120 -4.77 -22.19 1.91
CA THR A 120 -5.48 -21.44 2.95
C THR A 120 -6.57 -22.24 3.64
N GLU A 121 -6.93 -23.41 3.11
CA GLU A 121 -7.82 -24.38 3.77
C GLU A 121 -7.17 -25.06 4.97
N VAL A 122 -5.82 -25.06 5.02
CA VAL A 122 -5.04 -25.67 6.11
C VAL A 122 -5.14 -24.82 7.39
N GLY A 123 -5.38 -23.51 7.25
CA GLY A 123 -5.69 -22.61 8.35
C GLY A 123 -5.44 -21.12 8.06
N PRO A 124 -6.15 -20.20 8.75
CA PRO A 124 -6.04 -18.75 8.53
C PRO A 124 -4.64 -18.18 8.86
N GLU A 125 -3.85 -18.89 9.67
CA GLU A 125 -2.48 -18.53 10.06
C GLU A 125 -1.54 -18.41 8.85
N HIS A 126 -1.80 -19.16 7.77
CA HIS A 126 -0.98 -19.13 6.57
C HIS A 126 -1.21 -17.89 5.71
N ARG A 127 -2.30 -17.15 5.92
CA ARG A 127 -2.69 -16.02 5.05
C ARG A 127 -1.60 -14.95 4.94
N SER A 128 -0.91 -14.67 6.06
CA SER A 128 0.22 -13.73 6.07
C SER A 128 1.37 -14.19 5.16
N ALA A 129 1.70 -15.48 5.21
CA ALA A 129 2.73 -16.07 4.35
C ALA A 129 2.30 -16.13 2.88
N VAL A 130 1.04 -16.43 2.59
CA VAL A 130 0.48 -16.38 1.23
C VAL A 130 0.58 -14.97 0.65
N LYS A 131 0.26 -13.93 1.42
CA LYS A 131 0.44 -12.53 1.00
C LYS A 131 1.90 -12.21 0.69
N LYS A 132 2.84 -12.65 1.54
CA LYS A 132 4.28 -12.46 1.30
C LYS A 132 4.75 -13.21 0.06
N ALA A 133 4.33 -14.46 -0.13
CA ALA A 133 4.65 -15.29 -1.29
C ALA A 133 4.13 -14.68 -2.60
N PHE A 134 2.86 -14.21 -2.60
CA PHE A 134 2.27 -13.46 -3.72
C PHE A 134 3.12 -12.25 -4.08
N ASN A 135 3.43 -11.40 -3.10
CA ASN A 135 4.23 -10.20 -3.33
C ASN A 135 5.63 -10.57 -3.83
N ALA A 136 6.27 -11.59 -3.25
CA ALA A 136 7.60 -12.01 -3.67
C ALA A 136 7.65 -12.43 -5.15
N LEU A 137 6.59 -13.09 -5.66
CA LEU A 137 6.48 -13.41 -7.08
C LEU A 137 6.27 -12.16 -7.95
N MET A 138 5.57 -11.13 -7.47
CA MET A 138 5.38 -9.88 -8.20
C MET A 138 6.64 -8.99 -8.24
N PHE A 139 7.41 -8.95 -7.15
CA PHE A 139 8.59 -8.08 -7.03
C PHE A 139 9.86 -8.69 -7.61
N LYS A 140 9.99 -10.02 -7.60
CA LYS A 140 11.16 -10.67 -8.17
C LYS A 140 11.11 -10.60 -9.69
N ALA A 141 12.14 -10.07 -10.33
CA ALA A 141 12.41 -10.33 -11.73
C ALA A 141 13.18 -11.65 -11.87
N GLY A 142 12.69 -12.55 -12.72
CA GLY A 142 13.27 -13.87 -12.96
C GLY A 142 12.79 -14.98 -12.01
N VAL A 143 13.20 -16.21 -12.32
CA VAL A 143 12.64 -17.44 -11.72
C VAL A 143 12.90 -17.51 -10.21
N MET A 144 11.83 -17.71 -9.44
CA MET A 144 11.90 -18.09 -8.03
C MET A 144 11.90 -19.62 -7.91
N ARG A 145 12.98 -20.20 -7.38
CA ARG A 145 13.09 -21.65 -7.20
C ARG A 145 12.83 -22.10 -5.75
N ILE A 146 13.22 -21.26 -4.80
CA ILE A 146 13.17 -21.56 -3.36
C ILE A 146 12.55 -20.36 -2.65
N TRP A 147 11.72 -20.62 -1.63
CA TRP A 147 11.18 -19.58 -0.78
C TRP A 147 12.25 -19.01 0.15
N PRO A 148 12.27 -17.68 0.36
CA PRO A 148 12.97 -17.09 1.49
C PRO A 148 12.51 -17.72 2.82
N PRO A 149 13.40 -17.90 3.82
CA PRO A 149 13.07 -18.56 5.08
C PRO A 149 11.85 -17.97 5.80
N GLU A 150 11.68 -16.65 5.75
CA GLU A 150 10.56 -15.93 6.37
C GLU A 150 9.19 -16.18 5.70
N ILE A 151 9.20 -16.61 4.43
CA ILE A 151 8.01 -17.05 3.70
C ILE A 151 7.79 -18.55 3.96
N ALA A 152 8.85 -19.35 3.83
CA ALA A 152 8.80 -20.80 3.98
C ALA A 152 8.22 -21.22 5.35
N LYS A 153 8.65 -20.56 6.44
CA LYS A 153 8.18 -20.86 7.81
C LYS A 153 6.69 -20.69 8.02
N GLY A 154 6.02 -19.85 7.22
CA GLY A 154 4.59 -19.57 7.37
C GLY A 154 3.71 -20.29 6.35
N LEU A 155 4.30 -21.04 5.41
CA LEU A 155 3.58 -21.88 4.45
C LEU A 155 3.55 -23.33 4.95
N PRO A 156 2.61 -24.16 4.45
CA PRO A 156 2.65 -25.60 4.67
C PRO A 156 4.02 -26.17 4.28
N SER A 157 4.54 -27.14 5.05
CA SER A 157 5.92 -27.63 4.95
C SER A 157 6.28 -28.21 3.57
N ASP A 158 5.30 -28.76 2.85
CA ASP A 158 5.47 -29.34 1.52
C ASP A 158 5.18 -28.34 0.39
N CYS A 159 4.88 -27.08 0.70
CA CYS A 159 4.52 -26.04 -0.26
C CYS A 159 5.76 -25.45 -0.97
N SER A 160 6.16 -26.10 -2.06
CA SER A 160 7.18 -25.56 -2.96
C SER A 160 6.69 -24.33 -3.74
N VAL A 161 7.62 -23.55 -4.30
CA VAL A 161 7.28 -22.42 -5.18
C VAL A 161 6.40 -22.87 -6.35
N GLY A 162 6.67 -24.05 -6.91
CA GLY A 162 5.88 -24.63 -8.00
C GLY A 162 4.45 -24.97 -7.58
N LYS A 163 4.25 -25.60 -6.42
CA LYS A 163 2.91 -25.90 -5.89
C LYS A 163 2.12 -24.63 -5.62
N PHE A 164 2.74 -23.62 -5.00
CA PHE A 164 2.11 -22.33 -4.78
C PHE A 164 1.74 -21.64 -6.08
N ARG A 165 2.65 -21.58 -7.06
CA ARG A 165 2.38 -20.97 -8.37
C ARG A 165 1.20 -21.66 -9.05
N LYS A 166 1.12 -22.99 -9.00
CA LYS A 166 -0.01 -23.75 -9.55
C LYS A 166 -1.33 -23.36 -8.87
N ALA A 167 -1.37 -23.31 -7.53
CA ALA A 167 -2.56 -22.90 -6.78
C ALA A 167 -2.95 -21.44 -7.06
N LEU A 168 -1.96 -20.55 -7.12
CA LEU A 168 -2.12 -19.14 -7.44
C LEU A 168 -2.74 -18.96 -8.83
N LEU A 169 -2.22 -19.62 -9.86
CA LEU A 169 -2.71 -19.49 -11.23
C LEU A 169 -4.05 -20.19 -11.47
N ALA A 170 -4.35 -21.24 -10.71
CA ALA A 170 -5.70 -21.81 -10.71
C ALA A 170 -6.76 -20.80 -10.22
N ARG A 171 -6.39 -19.97 -9.24
CA ARG A 171 -7.25 -18.91 -8.71
C ARG A 171 -7.21 -17.62 -9.55
N HIS A 172 -6.05 -17.31 -10.13
CA HIS A 172 -5.75 -16.05 -10.80
C HIS A 172 -5.12 -16.28 -12.19
N PRO A 173 -5.86 -16.86 -13.15
CA PRO A 173 -5.31 -17.23 -14.46
C PRO A 173 -4.77 -16.03 -15.24
N PHE A 174 -5.41 -14.86 -15.11
CA PHE A 174 -5.02 -13.62 -15.79
C PHE A 174 -3.70 -13.01 -15.30
N LEU A 175 -3.14 -13.49 -14.18
CA LEU A 175 -1.88 -12.94 -13.64
C LEU A 175 -0.64 -13.69 -14.16
N THR A 176 -0.80 -14.71 -15.02
CA THR A 176 0.29 -15.60 -15.46
C THR A 176 1.50 -14.86 -16.00
N ASP A 177 1.27 -13.89 -16.90
CA ASP A 177 2.33 -13.24 -17.67
C ASP A 177 3.07 -12.15 -16.89
N ILE A 178 2.53 -11.74 -15.74
CA ILE A 178 3.12 -10.69 -14.92
C ILE A 178 3.89 -11.25 -13.72
N LEU A 179 3.73 -12.54 -13.39
CA LEU A 179 4.52 -13.16 -12.33
C LEU A 179 6.00 -13.21 -12.71
N ASN A 180 6.85 -12.93 -11.72
CA ASN A 180 8.30 -12.93 -11.85
C ASN A 180 8.87 -11.93 -12.87
N THR A 181 8.14 -10.86 -13.18
CA THR A 181 8.58 -9.79 -14.10
C THR A 181 9.19 -8.59 -13.38
N GLY A 182 9.02 -8.48 -12.05
CA GLY A 182 9.34 -7.27 -11.30
C GLY A 182 8.24 -6.20 -11.31
N ILE A 183 7.07 -6.51 -11.90
CA ILE A 183 5.92 -5.59 -11.99
C ILE A 183 5.51 -4.95 -10.65
N GLY A 184 5.81 -5.61 -9.53
CA GLY A 184 5.46 -5.14 -8.20
C GLY A 184 5.92 -3.71 -7.89
N TYR A 185 7.05 -3.26 -8.45
CA TYR A 185 7.51 -1.88 -8.26
C TYR A 185 6.61 -0.87 -8.97
N ARG A 186 6.07 -1.20 -10.15
CA ARG A 186 5.11 -0.34 -10.87
C ARG A 186 3.74 -0.35 -10.21
N LEU A 187 3.31 -1.51 -9.68
CA LEU A 187 2.08 -1.58 -8.89
C LEU A 187 2.20 -0.75 -7.60
N MET A 188 3.36 -0.76 -6.94
CA MET A 188 3.64 0.10 -5.78
C MET A 188 3.62 1.58 -6.15
N ASN A 189 4.07 1.94 -7.36
CA ASN A 189 3.94 3.30 -7.85
C ASN A 189 2.50 3.72 -8.03
N ARG A 190 1.70 2.88 -8.69
CA ARG A 190 0.27 3.14 -8.88
C ARG A 190 -0.46 3.28 -7.54
N GLU A 191 -0.15 2.43 -6.55
CA GLU A 191 -0.62 2.55 -5.17
C GLU A 191 -0.24 3.91 -4.55
N SER A 192 1.01 4.36 -4.73
CA SER A 192 1.45 5.64 -4.19
C SER A 192 0.78 6.84 -4.86
N CYS A 193 0.52 6.79 -6.16
CA CYS A 193 -0.20 7.84 -6.89
C CYS A 193 -1.65 7.94 -6.41
N ILE A 194 -2.29 6.80 -6.12
CA ILE A 194 -3.60 6.77 -5.45
C ILE A 194 -3.51 7.48 -4.10
N MET A 195 -2.52 7.15 -3.26
CA MET A 195 -2.35 7.77 -1.95
C MET A 195 -2.12 9.29 -2.06
N CYS A 196 -1.23 9.76 -2.95
CA CYS A 196 -1.04 11.20 -3.20
C CYS A 196 -2.34 11.89 -3.59
N ARG A 197 -3.14 11.28 -4.48
CA ARG A 197 -4.44 11.82 -4.88
C ARG A 197 -5.43 11.89 -3.70
N VAL A 198 -5.45 10.88 -2.83
CA VAL A 198 -6.26 10.91 -1.59
C VAL A 198 -5.86 12.09 -0.72
N LEU A 199 -4.56 12.25 -0.45
CA LEU A 199 -4.06 13.33 0.40
C LEU A 199 -4.40 14.70 -0.18
N MET A 200 -4.16 14.92 -1.48
CA MET A 200 -4.49 16.18 -2.13
C MET A 200 -6.00 16.47 -2.15
N GLY A 201 -6.83 15.43 -2.35
CA GLY A 201 -8.29 15.55 -2.28
C GLY A 201 -8.78 15.93 -0.87
N CYS A 202 -8.22 15.32 0.17
CA CYS A 202 -8.53 15.67 1.56
C CYS A 202 -8.06 17.10 1.89
N ILE A 203 -6.85 17.48 1.48
CA ILE A 203 -6.30 18.84 1.67
C ILE A 203 -7.20 19.90 1.03
N ALA A 204 -7.69 19.64 -0.19
CA ALA A 204 -8.60 20.56 -0.89
C ALA A 204 -9.92 20.82 -0.13
N LEU A 205 -10.33 19.88 0.74
CA LEU A 205 -11.50 19.99 1.59
C LEU A 205 -11.18 20.41 3.03
N GLY A 206 -9.90 20.72 3.33
CA GLY A 206 -9.45 21.07 4.67
C GLY A 206 -9.46 19.89 5.66
N ILE A 207 -9.47 18.64 5.17
CA ILE A 207 -9.47 17.44 6.00
C ILE A 207 -8.04 16.93 6.16
N THR A 208 -7.54 16.97 7.40
CA THR A 208 -6.25 16.35 7.73
C THR A 208 -6.38 14.84 7.81
N VAL A 209 -5.54 14.12 7.06
CA VAL A 209 -5.40 12.66 7.15
C VAL A 209 -3.93 12.26 7.19
N LEU A 210 -3.61 11.14 7.83
CA LEU A 210 -2.24 10.65 8.00
C LEU A 210 -2.03 9.37 7.18
N PRO A 211 -1.17 9.37 6.15
CA PRO A 211 -0.96 8.20 5.29
C PRO A 211 -0.13 7.10 5.98
N ILE A 212 -0.57 5.85 5.82
CA ILE A 212 0.11 4.62 6.25
C ILE A 212 0.05 3.60 5.11
N HIS A 213 1.03 3.63 4.22
CA HIS A 213 1.06 2.77 3.03
C HIS A 213 -0.22 2.86 2.18
N ASP A 214 -1.09 1.84 2.21
CA ASP A 214 -2.39 1.73 1.55
C ASP A 214 -3.58 2.02 2.49
N ALA A 215 -3.32 2.67 3.63
CA ALA A 215 -4.31 3.10 4.58
C ALA A 215 -4.12 4.58 4.95
N VAL A 216 -5.15 5.18 5.55
CA VAL A 216 -5.09 6.52 6.14
C VAL A 216 -5.70 6.49 7.55
N LEU A 217 -5.12 7.27 8.45
CA LEU A 217 -5.81 7.69 9.67
C LEU A 217 -6.56 8.98 9.37
N CYS A 218 -7.84 9.05 9.72
CA CYS A 218 -8.64 10.25 9.57
C CYS A 218 -9.48 10.50 10.82
N PRO A 219 -9.98 11.74 11.04
CA PRO A 219 -11.01 11.99 12.05
C PRO A 219 -12.22 11.07 11.85
N ALA A 220 -12.80 10.56 12.92
CA ALA A 220 -13.96 9.67 12.87
C ALA A 220 -15.17 10.33 12.19
N SER A 221 -15.37 11.63 12.41
CA SER A 221 -16.41 12.46 11.80
C SER A 221 -16.28 12.58 10.28
N ALA A 222 -15.05 12.53 9.77
CA ALA A 222 -14.74 12.63 8.34
C ALA A 222 -14.68 11.27 7.62
N ALA A 223 -14.84 10.17 8.35
CA ALA A 223 -14.67 8.80 7.86
C ALA A 223 -15.37 8.52 6.52
N PHE A 224 -16.66 8.83 6.44
CA PHE A 224 -17.45 8.58 5.25
C PHE A 224 -16.93 9.37 4.03
N MET A 225 -16.59 10.63 4.23
CA MET A 225 -16.08 11.48 3.15
C MET A 225 -14.70 11.02 2.68
N VAL A 226 -13.79 10.69 3.60
CA VAL A 226 -12.47 10.16 3.27
C VAL A 226 -12.58 8.81 2.55
N GLN A 227 -13.53 7.97 2.95
CA GLN A 227 -13.81 6.71 2.25
C GLN A 227 -14.22 6.93 0.79
N GLN A 228 -15.07 7.93 0.50
CA GLN A 228 -15.44 8.28 -0.88
C GLN A 228 -14.24 8.80 -1.66
N ILE A 229 -13.43 9.70 -1.08
CA ILE A 229 -12.21 10.22 -1.71
C ILE A 229 -11.24 9.08 -2.06
N MET A 230 -11.09 8.10 -1.15
CA MET A 230 -10.29 6.90 -1.40
C MET A 230 -10.85 6.08 -2.57
N ALA A 231 -12.15 5.79 -2.57
CA ALA A 231 -12.78 5.04 -3.66
C ALA A 231 -12.61 5.73 -5.02
N ASP A 232 -12.83 7.05 -5.07
CA ASP A 232 -12.68 7.87 -6.28
C ASP A 232 -11.23 7.95 -6.75
N ALA A 233 -10.28 8.07 -5.83
CA ALA A 233 -8.85 8.09 -6.17
C ALA A 233 -8.40 6.77 -6.79
N ALA A 234 -8.85 5.64 -6.22
CA ALA A 234 -8.60 4.32 -6.79
C ALA A 234 -9.23 4.17 -8.18
N LEU A 235 -10.49 4.58 -8.37
CA LEU A 235 -11.14 4.53 -9.67
C LEU A 235 -10.40 5.39 -10.70
N HIS A 236 -10.02 6.61 -10.35
CA HIS A 236 -9.36 7.54 -11.26
C HIS A 236 -7.98 7.04 -11.72
N ILE A 237 -7.17 6.53 -10.80
CA ILE A 237 -5.79 6.12 -11.11
C ILE A 237 -5.71 4.66 -11.58
N ALA A 238 -6.48 3.75 -10.98
CA ALA A 238 -6.47 2.33 -11.31
C ALA A 238 -7.48 1.94 -12.41
N GLY A 239 -8.45 2.80 -12.73
CA GLY A 239 -9.59 2.46 -13.58
C GLY A 239 -10.55 1.46 -12.93
N HIS A 240 -10.38 1.18 -11.64
CA HIS A 240 -11.13 0.15 -10.90
C HIS A 240 -11.43 0.63 -9.48
N THR A 241 -12.63 0.30 -9.00
CA THR A 241 -12.99 0.51 -7.59
C THR A 241 -12.24 -0.49 -6.71
N VAL A 242 -11.64 0.01 -5.63
CA VAL A 242 -11.04 -0.82 -4.57
C VAL A 242 -11.89 -0.65 -3.31
N PRO A 243 -12.38 -1.74 -2.68
CA PRO A 243 -13.13 -1.64 -1.44
C PRO A 243 -12.30 -0.95 -0.36
N VAL A 244 -12.91 -0.03 0.38
CA VAL A 244 -12.30 0.67 1.52
C VAL A 244 -13.08 0.30 2.77
N SER A 245 -12.39 -0.13 3.81
CA SER A 245 -13.03 -0.55 5.07
C SER A 245 -12.37 0.09 6.28
N VAL A 246 -13.15 0.32 7.33
CA VAL A 246 -12.62 0.64 8.65
C VAL A 246 -11.88 -0.58 9.18
N LYS A 247 -10.64 -0.38 9.62
CA LYS A 247 -9.82 -1.44 10.18
C LYS A 247 -10.13 -1.58 11.67
N THR A 248 -10.76 -2.70 12.04
CA THR A 248 -10.99 -3.12 13.42
C THR A 248 -9.71 -3.57 14.11
#